data_AF-A0A7S2QKC0-F1
#
_entry.id   AF-A0A7S2QKC0-F1
#
_cell.length_a   1.000
_cell.length_b   1.000
_cell.length_c   1.000
_cell.angle_alpha   90.00
_cell.angle_beta   90.00
_cell.angle_gamma   90.00
#
_symmetry.space_group_name_H-M   'P 1'
#
loop_
_entity.id
_entity.type
_entity.pdbx_description
1 polymer ?
#
loop_
_entity_poly.entity_id
_entity_poly.type
_entity_poly.pdbx_seq_one_letter_code
_entity_poly.pdbx_strand_id
1 'polypeptide(L)'
;AGGNVGSRVYLTDGEDAYKVFKLKNKEFAVDVDVSTLACGLNGALYFVEMDGKGGKGLGANTAGAKFGTGYCDAQCPHDIKWMDGEANVDGAHGMCCFEMD
;
A
#
# COMPACT_ATOMS: atom_id res chain seq x y z
N ALA A 1 12.01 19.61 15.63
CA ALA A 1 12.36 19.04 14.31
C ALA A 1 11.70 17.67 14.21
N GLY A 2 10.90 17.41 13.17
CA GLY A 2 10.30 16.10 12.97
C GLY A 2 11.29 15.17 12.26
N GLY A 3 11.49 13.96 12.79
CA GLY A 3 12.21 12.89 12.10
C GLY A 3 11.22 12.02 11.33
N ASN A 4 11.58 11.61 10.11
CA ASN A 4 10.85 10.61 9.33
C ASN A 4 11.62 9.28 9.41
N VAL A 5 10.91 8.17 9.61
CA VAL A 5 11.49 6.82 9.65
C VAL A 5 10.71 5.92 8.71
N GLY A 6 11.37 5.46 7.65
CA GLY A 6 10.81 4.53 6.67
C GLY A 6 9.78 5.15 5.72
N SER A 7 9.36 4.37 4.73
CA SER A 7 8.36 4.79 3.75
C SER A 7 7.71 3.58 3.09
N ARG A 8 6.45 3.74 2.68
CA ARG A 8 5.76 2.84 1.75
C ARG A 8 5.32 3.66 0.55
N VAL A 9 5.57 3.13 -0.65
CA VAL A 9 5.25 3.79 -1.92
C VAL A 9 4.55 2.82 -2.85
N TYR A 10 3.72 3.34 -3.75
CA TYR A 10 2.98 2.56 -4.74
C TYR A 10 3.35 3.01 -6.14
N LEU A 11 3.46 2.06 -7.06
CA LEU A 11 3.65 2.38 -8.48
C LEU A 11 2.33 2.89 -9.06
N THR A 12 2.37 4.00 -9.79
CA THR A 12 1.17 4.63 -10.39
C THR A 12 1.08 4.42 -11.90
N ASP A 13 -0.14 4.50 -12.44
CA ASP A 13 -0.45 4.53 -13.87
C ASP A 13 -1.19 5.84 -14.18
N GLY A 14 -0.43 6.94 -14.22
CA GLY A 14 -0.96 8.31 -14.24
C GLY A 14 -1.09 8.94 -12.85
N GLU A 15 -1.91 9.99 -12.72
CA GLU A 15 -2.05 10.75 -11.45
C GLU A 15 -3.08 10.16 -10.47
N ASP A 16 -4.12 9.50 -10.96
CA ASP A 16 -5.29 9.09 -10.17
C ASP A 16 -5.47 7.56 -10.08
N ALA A 17 -4.47 6.77 -10.48
CA ALA A 17 -4.53 5.31 -10.46
C ALA A 17 -3.20 4.64 -10.10
N TYR A 18 -3.28 3.49 -9.44
CA TYR A 18 -2.17 2.58 -9.22
C TYR A 18 -1.93 1.68 -10.44
N LYS A 19 -0.70 1.21 -10.58
CA LYS A 19 -0.37 0.18 -11.56
C LYS A 19 -0.83 -1.19 -11.06
N VAL A 20 -1.91 -1.69 -11.65
CA VAL A 20 -2.45 -3.02 -11.33
C VAL A 20 -1.77 -4.10 -12.16
N PHE A 21 -1.24 -5.12 -11.50
CA PHE A 21 -0.60 -6.27 -12.14
C PHE A 21 -1.50 -7.50 -12.11
N LYS A 22 -1.52 -8.26 -13.22
CA LYS A 22 -2.18 -9.57 -13.31
C LYS A 22 -1.12 -10.65 -13.45
N LEU A 23 -0.65 -11.17 -12.32
CA LEU A 23 0.59 -11.96 -12.25
C LEU A 23 0.46 -13.43 -12.69
N LYS A 24 -0.76 -13.99 -12.75
CA LYS A 24 -0.96 -15.39 -13.13
C LYS A 24 -0.28 -15.71 -14.47
N ASN A 25 0.64 -16.68 -14.45
CA ASN A 25 1.46 -17.10 -15.59
C ASN A 25 2.27 -15.95 -16.22
N LYS A 26 2.77 -15.02 -15.40
CA LYS A 26 3.70 -13.96 -15.79
C LYS A 26 4.89 -13.93 -14.85
N GLU A 27 5.94 -13.25 -15.29
CA GLU A 27 7.15 -12.99 -14.53
C GLU A 27 7.24 -11.49 -14.21
N PHE A 28 7.77 -11.17 -13.04
CA PHE A 28 8.18 -9.83 -12.64
C PHE A 28 9.63 -9.91 -12.17
N ALA A 29 10.47 -9.00 -12.65
CA ALA A 29 11.89 -8.96 -12.33
C ALA A 29 12.32 -7.51 -12.04
N VAL A 30 13.24 -7.36 -11.09
CA VAL A 30 13.76 -6.07 -10.63
C VAL A 30 15.18 -6.26 -10.12
N ASP A 31 16.04 -5.28 -10.39
CA ASP A 31 17.36 -5.19 -9.78
C ASP A 31 17.28 -4.32 -8.52
N VAL A 32 17.83 -4.79 -7.41
CA VAL A 32 17.78 -4.09 -6.11
C VAL A 32 19.17 -4.04 -5.50
N ASP A 33 19.59 -2.85 -5.05
CA ASP A 33 20.79 -2.67 -4.23
C ASP A 33 20.41 -2.50 -2.76
N VAL A 34 20.80 -3.49 -1.95
CA VAL A 34 20.58 -3.50 -0.48
C VAL A 34 21.90 -3.39 0.30
N SER A 35 22.99 -2.98 -0.35
CA SER A 35 24.34 -2.95 0.24
C SER A 35 24.46 -2.11 1.52
N THR A 36 23.60 -1.10 1.68
CA THR A 36 23.55 -0.23 2.86
C THR A 36 22.42 -0.59 3.83
N LEU A 37 21.66 -1.65 3.59
CA LEU A 37 20.55 -2.07 4.44
C LEU A 37 21.07 -2.85 5.64
N ALA A 38 21.14 -2.19 6.80
CA ALA A 38 21.62 -2.78 8.03
C ALA A 38 20.63 -3.79 8.65
N CYS A 39 21.11 -4.62 9.57
CA CYS A 39 20.28 -5.56 10.33
C CYS A 39 19.12 -4.85 11.06
N GLY A 40 17.94 -5.48 11.05
CA GLY A 40 16.72 -4.92 11.65
C GLY A 40 15.94 -3.97 10.74
N LEU A 41 16.45 -3.68 9.54
CA LEU A 41 15.72 -2.95 8.50
C LEU A 41 15.15 -3.93 7.45
N ASN A 42 14.06 -3.55 6.80
CA ASN A 42 13.44 -4.33 5.74
C ASN A 42 13.24 -3.47 4.49
N GLY A 43 13.85 -3.88 3.37
CA GLY A 43 13.63 -3.32 2.04
C GLY A 43 12.76 -4.28 1.25
N ALA A 44 11.45 -4.10 1.32
CA ALA A 44 10.48 -5.01 0.73
C ALA A 44 9.88 -4.44 -0.56
N LEU A 45 9.70 -5.33 -1.55
CA LEU A 45 8.85 -5.12 -2.71
C LEU A 45 7.89 -6.29 -2.74
N TYR A 46 6.59 -6.00 -2.78
CA TYR A 46 5.54 -6.99 -2.65
C TYR A 46 4.28 -6.50 -3.39
N PHE A 47 3.35 -7.42 -3.64
CA PHE A 47 2.07 -7.14 -4.31
C PHE A 47 0.92 -7.35 -3.32
N VAL A 48 -0.02 -6.41 -3.33
CA VAL A 48 -1.26 -6.49 -2.56
C VAL A 48 -2.46 -6.24 -3.45
N GLU A 49 -3.59 -6.86 -3.13
CA GLU A 49 -4.84 -6.76 -3.91
C GLU A 49 -5.62 -5.46 -3.58
N MET A 50 -4.96 -4.31 -3.73
CA MET A 50 -5.57 -2.99 -3.55
C MET A 50 -6.45 -2.59 -4.75
N ASP A 51 -7.48 -1.78 -4.50
CA ASP A 51 -8.26 -1.15 -5.56
C ASP A 51 -7.39 -0.19 -6.41
N GLY A 52 -7.53 -0.25 -7.73
CA GLY A 52 -6.71 0.53 -8.67
C GLY A 52 -6.87 2.05 -8.55
N LYS A 53 -7.95 2.55 -7.96
CA LYS A 53 -8.16 3.98 -7.68
C LYS A 53 -7.88 4.31 -6.21
N GLY A 54 -7.28 3.40 -5.45
CA GLY A 54 -7.05 3.53 -4.02
C GLY A 54 -8.33 3.68 -3.22
N GLY A 55 -9.43 3.11 -3.71
CA GLY A 55 -10.76 3.18 -3.09
C GLY A 55 -11.49 4.51 -3.31
N LYS A 56 -11.06 5.36 -4.26
CA LYS A 56 -11.78 6.60 -4.59
C LYS A 56 -13.20 6.30 -5.05
N GLY A 57 -14.19 6.83 -4.35
CA GLY A 57 -15.61 6.57 -4.59
C GLY A 57 -16.17 5.33 -3.88
N LEU A 58 -15.35 4.58 -3.14
CA LEU A 58 -15.82 3.61 -2.15
C LEU A 58 -16.06 4.37 -0.83
N GLY A 59 -17.26 4.19 -0.27
CA GLY A 59 -17.69 4.95 0.91
C GLY A 59 -17.59 6.46 0.69
N ALA A 60 -16.91 7.15 1.61
CA ALA A 60 -16.68 8.58 1.59
C ALA A 60 -15.27 8.98 1.09
N ASN A 61 -14.47 8.03 0.56
CA ASN A 61 -13.11 8.31 0.13
C ASN A 61 -13.09 9.13 -1.18
N THR A 62 -12.68 10.40 -1.07
CA THR A 62 -12.52 11.32 -2.21
C THR A 62 -11.06 11.54 -2.64
N ALA A 63 -10.09 11.00 -1.89
CA ALA A 63 -8.66 11.20 -2.12
C ALA A 63 -8.12 10.23 -3.18
N GLY A 64 -8.23 8.92 -2.92
CA GLY A 64 -7.81 7.88 -3.86
C GLY A 64 -6.31 7.68 -4.01
N ALA A 65 -5.95 6.97 -5.09
CA ALA A 65 -4.58 6.57 -5.41
C ALA A 65 -3.58 7.72 -5.46
N LYS A 66 -4.02 8.91 -5.89
CA LYS A 66 -3.21 10.14 -5.92
C LYS A 66 -2.58 10.47 -4.55
N PHE A 67 -3.25 10.09 -3.47
CA PHE A 67 -2.82 10.32 -2.09
C PHE A 67 -2.51 9.03 -1.33
N GLY A 68 -2.33 7.90 -2.01
CA GLY A 68 -1.85 6.68 -1.37
C GLY A 68 -2.88 5.96 -0.49
N THR A 69 -4.20 6.18 -0.69
CA THR A 69 -5.24 5.52 0.12
C THR A 69 -5.52 4.08 -0.31
N GLY A 70 -6.21 3.33 0.56
CA GLY A 70 -6.74 2.00 0.25
C GLY A 70 -5.78 0.84 0.49
N TYR A 71 -4.72 1.05 1.28
CA TYR A 71 -3.77 -0.01 1.62
C TYR A 71 -4.43 -1.15 2.38
N CYS A 72 -4.04 -2.37 2.05
CA CYS A 72 -4.41 -3.60 2.73
C CYS A 72 -3.26 -4.60 2.55
N ASP A 73 -3.19 -5.60 3.42
CA ASP A 73 -2.27 -6.73 3.28
C ASP A 73 -2.82 -7.96 4.03
N ALA A 74 -2.06 -9.07 4.09
CA ALA A 74 -2.52 -10.31 4.71
C ALA A 74 -2.55 -10.24 6.24
N GLN A 75 -1.91 -9.24 6.84
CA GLN A 75 -1.86 -9.00 8.29
C GLN A 75 -3.02 -8.14 8.78
N CYS A 76 -3.84 -7.60 7.87
CA CYS A 76 -4.96 -6.73 8.19
C CYS A 76 -4.53 -5.52 9.06
N PRO A 77 -3.63 -4.65 8.59
CA PRO A 77 -3.08 -3.52 9.32
C PRO A 77 -4.16 -2.64 9.96
N HIS A 78 -4.03 -2.47 11.27
CA HIS A 78 -4.89 -1.61 12.09
C HIS A 78 -4.33 -0.19 12.27
N ASP A 79 -3.09 0.05 11.82
CA ASP A 79 -2.41 1.35 11.90
C ASP A 79 -2.85 2.31 10.78
N ILE A 80 -3.66 1.84 9.83
CA ILE A 80 -4.26 2.67 8.79
C ILE A 80 -5.33 3.55 9.41
N LYS A 81 -5.12 4.87 9.29
CA LYS A 81 -5.97 5.90 9.91
C LYS A 81 -7.30 6.11 9.22
N TRP A 82 -7.43 5.71 7.94
CA TRP A 82 -8.61 5.97 7.11
C TRP A 82 -8.95 4.75 6.27
N MET A 83 -10.20 4.32 6.31
CA MET A 83 -10.72 3.18 5.55
C MET A 83 -12.06 3.57 4.95
N ASP A 84 -12.21 3.40 3.63
CA ASP A 84 -13.43 3.80 2.90
C ASP A 84 -13.94 5.23 3.19
N GLY A 85 -13.01 6.14 3.53
CA GLY A 85 -13.31 7.54 3.86
C GLY A 85 -13.73 7.79 5.31
N GLU A 86 -13.74 6.76 6.16
CA GLU A 86 -14.01 6.87 7.59
C GLU A 86 -12.70 6.77 8.39
N ALA A 87 -12.60 7.54 9.47
CA ALA A 87 -11.42 7.54 10.31
C ALA A 87 -11.44 6.36 11.28
N ASN A 88 -10.37 5.55 11.29
CA ASN A 88 -10.15 4.45 12.22
C ASN A 88 -9.66 4.96 13.59
N VAL A 89 -10.46 5.83 14.22
CA VAL A 89 -10.07 6.56 15.43
C VAL A 89 -9.80 5.67 16.64
N ASP A 90 -10.44 4.51 16.70
CA ASP A 90 -10.28 3.50 17.76
C ASP A 90 -9.18 2.47 17.45
N GLY A 91 -8.71 2.41 16.20
CA GLY A 91 -7.75 1.40 15.72
C GLY A 91 -8.31 -0.02 15.70
N ALA A 92 -9.63 -0.21 15.81
CA ALA A 92 -10.24 -1.53 15.97
C ALA A 92 -10.39 -2.29 14.64
N HIS A 93 -10.28 -1.60 13.52
CA HIS A 93 -10.51 -2.18 12.20
C HIS A 93 -9.19 -2.39 11.45
N GLY A 94 -9.09 -3.54 10.77
CA GLY A 94 -7.95 -3.91 9.94
C GLY A 94 -8.33 -3.99 8.47
N MET A 95 -7.42 -3.57 7.57
CA MET A 95 -7.64 -3.64 6.13
C MET A 95 -6.97 -4.89 5.53
N CYS A 96 -7.75 -5.93 5.25
CA CYS A 96 -7.24 -7.22 4.78
C CYS A 96 -7.32 -7.36 3.26
N CYS A 97 -6.29 -7.95 2.65
CA CYS A 97 -6.38 -8.49 1.29
C CYS A 97 -5.29 -9.54 1.03
N PHE A 98 -5.31 -10.16 -0.16
CA PHE A 98 -4.24 -11.06 -0.56
C PHE A 98 -2.92 -10.29 -0.72
N GLU A 99 -1.83 -10.92 -0.29
CA GLU A 99 -0.47 -10.40 -0.34
C GLU A 99 0.46 -11.46 -0.92
N MET A 100 1.37 -11.03 -1.80
CA MET A 100 2.48 -11.79 -2.31
C MET A 100 3.75 -10.97 -2.07
N ASP A 101 4.45 -11.31 -0.98
CA ASP A 101 5.81 -10.85 -0.71
C ASP A 101 6.80 -11.34 -1.78
#